data_AF-A0ABD5K4P9-F1
#
_entry.id   AF-A0ABD5K4P9-F1
#
_cell.length_a   1.000
_cell.length_b   1.000
_cell.length_c   1.000
_cell.angle_alpha   90.00
_cell.angle_beta   90.00
_cell.angle_gamma   90.00
#
_symmetry.space_group_name_H-M   'P 1'
#
loop_
_entity.id
_entity.type
_entity.pdbx_description
1 polymer ?
#
loop_
_entity_poly.entity_id
_entity_poly.type
_entity_poly.pdbx_seq_one_letter_code
_entity_poly.pdbx_strand_id
1 'polypeptide(L)' 'MVQTTIKRSPQPLYSRDLVVCQRVFDDIRSRAGVTKETEEAERMAAITVELYRQGVREPSHLKTMVEAARGVFDHRAH' A
#
# COMPACT_ATOMS: atom_id res chain seq x y z
N MET A 1 -19.69 7.62 -13.00
CA MET A 1 -18.76 8.23 -12.03
C MET A 1 -18.97 7.52 -10.69
N VAL A 2 -18.24 6.45 -10.40
CA VAL A 2 -18.38 5.70 -9.14
C VAL A 2 -17.57 6.40 -8.07
N GLN A 3 -18.24 7.03 -7.11
CA GLN A 3 -17.60 7.51 -5.89
C GLN A 3 -17.39 6.30 -4.99
N THR A 4 -16.20 5.71 -5.04
CA THR A 4 -15.75 4.80 -3.98
C THR A 4 -15.53 5.64 -2.73
N THR A 5 -16.58 5.83 -1.93
CA THR A 5 -16.47 6.42 -0.61
C THR A 5 -15.68 5.46 0.26
N ILE A 6 -14.37 5.61 0.20
CA ILE A 6 -13.44 4.96 1.10
C ILE A 6 -13.78 5.46 2.52
N LYS A 7 -14.52 4.65 3.28
CA LYS A 7 -14.76 4.93 4.70
C LYS A 7 -13.41 4.82 5.40
N ARG A 8 -12.80 5.96 5.72
CA ARG A 8 -11.66 6.02 6.66
C ARG A 8 -12.14 5.43 7.98
N SER A 9 -11.71 4.23 8.30
CA SER A 9 -11.95 3.69 9.64
C SER A 9 -11.07 4.51 10.58
N PRO A 10 -11.62 5.22 11.58
CA PRO A 10 -10.84 6.07 12.47
C PRO A 10 -10.02 5.27 13.51
N GLN A 11 -9.82 3.97 13.27
CA GLN A 11 -9.07 3.12 14.18
C GLN A 11 -7.58 3.52 14.13
N PRO A 12 -6.96 3.79 15.29
CA PRO A 12 -5.53 4.00 15.36
C PRO A 12 -4.81 2.78 14.78
N LEU A 13 -3.70 3.01 14.07
CA LEU A 13 -2.79 1.92 13.74
C LEU A 13 -2.05 1.54 15.00
N TYR A 14 -2.20 0.30 15.44
CA TYR A 14 -1.42 -0.26 16.52
C TYR A 14 -0.05 -0.70 15.99
N SER A 15 0.95 -0.86 16.87
CA SER A 15 2.29 -1.30 16.46
C SER A 15 2.26 -2.64 15.69
N ARG A 16 1.33 -3.54 16.03
CA ARG A 16 1.09 -4.80 15.32
C ARG A 16 0.63 -4.59 13.88
N ASP A 17 -0.15 -3.56 13.62
CA ASP A 17 -0.61 -3.19 12.28
C ASP A 17 0.55 -2.74 11.41
N LEU A 18 1.46 -1.93 11.97
CA LEU A 18 2.65 -1.46 11.26
C LEU A 18 3.60 -2.61 10.88
N VAL A 19 3.70 -3.65 11.72
CA VAL A 19 4.46 -4.87 11.39
C VAL A 19 3.88 -5.58 10.16
N VAL A 20 2.55 -5.64 10.04
CA VAL A 20 1.89 -6.23 8.86
C VAL A 20 2.14 -5.37 7.62
N CYS A 21 1.93 -4.06 7.72
CA CYS A 21 2.19 -3.12 6.62
C CYS A 21 3.64 -3.21 6.15
N GLN A 22 4.60 -3.27 7.08
CA GLN A 22 6.02 -3.33 6.77
C GLN A 22 6.38 -4.64 6.05
N ARG A 23 5.85 -5.79 6.49
CA ARG A 23 6.08 -7.07 5.81
C ARG A 23 5.55 -7.07 4.37
N VAL A 24 4.35 -6.54 4.16
CA VAL A 24 3.76 -6.43 2.83
C VAL A 24 4.57 -5.48 1.96
N PHE A 25 4.96 -4.33 2.50
CA PHE A 25 5.80 -3.35 1.82
C PHE A 25 7.15 -3.95 1.38
N ASP A 26 7.86 -4.63 2.30
CA ASP A 26 9.16 -5.24 2.00
C ASP A 26 9.06 -6.34 0.91
N ASP A 27 8.00 -7.16 0.92
CA ASP A 27 7.77 -8.17 -0.12
C ASP A 27 7.54 -7.54 -1.50
N ILE A 28 6.69 -6.51 -1.59
CA ILE A 28 6.41 -5.85 -2.88
C ILE A 28 7.64 -5.11 -3.38
N ARG A 29 8.32 -4.37 -2.50
CA ARG A 29 9.53 -3.63 -2.81
C ARG A 29 10.61 -4.57 -3.35
N SER A 30 10.84 -5.70 -2.67
CA SER A 30 11.83 -6.70 -3.07
C SER A 30 11.49 -7.29 -4.44
N ARG A 31 10.22 -7.63 -4.70
CA ARG A 31 9.77 -8.15 -6.00
C ARG A 31 9.87 -7.11 -7.12
N ALA A 32 9.64 -5.84 -6.79
CA ALA A 32 9.72 -4.73 -7.73
C ALA A 32 11.16 -4.27 -8.02
N GLY A 33 12.15 -4.74 -7.26
CA GLY A 33 13.52 -4.25 -7.35
C GLY A 33 13.67 -2.78 -6.92
N VAL A 34 12.74 -2.26 -6.11
CA VAL A 34 12.72 -0.85 -5.70
C VAL A 34 13.61 -0.64 -4.48
N THR A 35 14.43 0.41 -4.47
CA THR A 35 15.26 0.77 -3.29
C THR A 35 14.45 1.59 -2.30
N LYS A 36 14.69 1.41 -0.99
CA LYS A 36 13.89 2.01 0.11
C LYS A 36 13.86 3.54 0.06
N GLU A 37 14.93 4.12 -0.48
CA GLU A 37 15.20 5.56 -0.48
C GLU A 37 14.69 6.25 -1.75
N THR A 38 13.82 5.58 -2.51
CA THR A 38 13.23 6.14 -3.72
C THR A 38 11.85 6.72 -3.43
N GLU A 39 11.44 7.72 -4.19
CA GLU A 39 10.07 8.26 -4.14
C GLU A 39 9.02 7.17 -4.39
N GLU A 40 9.36 6.17 -5.20
CA GLU A 40 8.48 5.04 -5.47
C GLU A 40 8.28 4.17 -4.23
N ALA A 41 9.34 3.89 -3.48
CA ALA A 41 9.23 3.21 -2.19
C ALA A 41 8.37 4.01 -1.19
N GLU A 42 8.54 5.33 -1.13
CA GLU A 42 7.72 6.17 -0.25
C GLU A 42 6.23 6.13 -0.64
N ARG A 43 5.92 6.24 -1.94
CA ARG A 43 4.56 6.11 -2.46
C ARG A 43 3.96 4.74 -2.12
N MET A 44 4.70 3.66 -2.36
CA MET A 44 4.28 2.30 -2.03
C MET A 44 3.96 2.14 -0.54
N ALA A 45 4.81 2.69 0.34
CA ALA A 45 4.58 2.66 1.79
C ALA A 45 3.32 3.43 2.19
N ALA A 46 3.12 4.63 1.65
CA ALA A 46 1.93 5.45 1.89
C ALA A 46 0.65 4.73 1.45
N ILE A 47 0.64 4.13 0.25
CA ILE A 47 -0.50 3.36 -0.27
C ILE A 47 -0.79 2.15 0.62
N THR A 48 0.25 1.43 1.05
CA THR A 48 0.10 0.26 1.94
C THR A 48 -0.60 0.64 3.24
N VAL A 49 -0.13 1.71 3.89
CA VAL A 49 -0.72 2.20 5.14
C VAL A 49 -2.16 2.67 4.93
N GLU A 50 -2.42 3.43 3.87
CA GLU A 50 -3.77 3.94 3.61
C GLU A 50 -4.75 2.80 3.32
N LEU A 51 -4.43 1.85 2.45
CA LEU A 51 -5.30 0.68 2.18
C LEU A 51 -5.60 -0.11 3.46
N TYR A 52 -4.60 -0.27 4.33
CA TYR A 52 -4.80 -0.95 5.60
C TYR A 52 -5.79 -0.21 6.52
N ARG A 53 -5.72 1.13 6.57
CA ARG A 53 -6.67 1.99 7.31
C ARG A 53 -8.08 1.98 6.71
N GLN A 54 -8.21 1.63 5.43
CA GLN A 54 -9.49 1.48 4.75
C GLN A 54 -10.16 0.14 5.08
N GLY A 55 -9.47 -0.75 5.80
CA GLY A 55 -10.00 -2.05 6.24
C GLY A 55 -9.38 -3.25 5.51
N VAL A 56 -8.40 -3.05 4.62
CA VAL A 56 -7.70 -4.15 3.94
C VAL A 56 -6.68 -4.77 4.90
N ARG A 57 -7.16 -5.66 5.78
CA ARG A 57 -6.35 -6.30 6.83
C ARG A 57 -5.68 -7.60 6.37
N GLU A 58 -6.14 -8.19 5.27
CA GLU A 58 -5.59 -9.44 4.74
C GLU A 58 -4.32 -9.15 3.92
N PRO A 59 -3.15 -9.73 4.27
CA PRO A 59 -1.87 -9.35 3.67
C PRO A 59 -1.78 -9.60 2.16
N SER A 60 -2.35 -10.69 1.64
CA SER A 60 -2.32 -11.00 0.21
C SER A 60 -3.19 -10.02 -0.57
N HIS A 61 -4.38 -9.71 -0.06
CA HIS A 61 -5.24 -8.69 -0.66
C HIS A 61 -4.60 -7.30 -0.61
N LEU A 62 -3.99 -6.92 0.52
CA LEU A 62 -3.28 -5.64 0.66
C LEU A 62 -2.18 -5.53 -0.39
N LYS A 63 -1.43 -6.62 -0.57
CA LYS A 63 -0.37 -6.71 -1.55
C LYS A 63 -0.87 -6.53 -2.99
N THR A 64 -1.89 -7.28 -3.39
CA THR A 64 -2.49 -7.16 -4.73
C THR A 64 -2.96 -5.74 -5.02
N MET A 65 -3.55 -5.07 -4.02
CA MET A 65 -4.03 -3.69 -4.16
C MET A 65 -2.89 -2.68 -4.30
N VAL A 66 -1.79 -2.83 -3.56
CA VAL A 66 -0.59 -1.98 -3.69
C VAL A 66 0.09 -2.22 -5.03
N GLU A 67 0.21 -3.46 -5.50
CA GLU A 67 0.78 -3.79 -6.81
C GLU A 67 -0.07 -3.21 -7.95
N ALA A 68 -1.39 -3.32 -7.87
CA ALA A 68 -2.31 -2.71 -8.83
C ALA A 68 -2.18 -1.17 -8.83
N ALA A 69 -2.13 -0.55 -7.65
CA ALA A 69 -1.93 0.89 -7.53
C ALA A 69 -0.58 1.32 -8.14
N ARG A 70 0.50 0.57 -7.88
CA ARG A 70 1.82 0.80 -8.48
C ARG A 70 1.75 0.83 -10.01
N GLY A 71 1.12 -0.17 -10.62
CA GLY A 71 0.95 -0.23 -12.08
C GLY A 71 0.14 0.92 -12.67
N VAL A 72 -0.84 1.44 -11.93
CA VAL A 72 -1.61 2.63 -12.33
C VAL A 72 -0.76 3.90 -12.33
N PHE A 73 0.22 4.01 -11.41
CA PHE A 73 1.13 5.16 -11.35
C PHE A 73 2.31 5.03 -12.32
N ASP A 74 2.80 3.82 -12.56
CA ASP A 74 3.82 3.52 -13.56
C ASP A 74 3.35 3.90 -14.97
N HIS A 75 2.06 3.65 -15.28
CA HIS A 75 1.47 4.02 -16.57
C HIS A 75 1.22 5.53 -16.76
N ARG A 76 1.35 6.35 -15.70
CA ARG A 76 1.24 7.82 -15.78
C ARG A 76 2.58 8.54 -15.98
N ALA A 77 3.68 7.81 -16.15
CA ALA A 77 5.01 8.36 -16.40
C ALA A 77 5.36 8.50 -17.90
N HIS A 78 4.37 8.49 -18.80
CA HIS A 78 4.54 8.71 -20.25
C HIS A 78 3.80 9.95 -20.74
#